data_AF-A0AAV3XE24-F1
#
_entry.id   AF-A0AAV3XE24-F1
#
_cell.length_a   1.000
_cell.length_b   1.000
_cell.length_c   1.000
_cell.angle_alpha   90.00
_cell.angle_beta   90.00
_cell.angle_gamma   90.00
#
_symmetry.space_group_name_H-M   'P 1'
#
loop_
_entity.id
_entity.type
_entity.pdbx_description
1 polymer ?
#
loop_
_entity_poly.entity_id
_entity_poly.type
_entity_poly.pdbx_seq_one_letter_code
_entity_poly.pdbx_strand_id
1 'polypeptide(L)'
;MVSIQAPEVRNSGSQYLRSNARTPEIVSPNQELLPLTAKVNSRDCLEIGGCDVTTLVEQFGSPLYILDEETLRTACRQYQDGFKRYYGGEFEVVYASKAWNCIAVCAIAAAEGLAIDVVSGGELYTASVAGVPGEKLYFHGNNKSRDELQLAIAIGSTIMVDNWLELKTLAELSQLPNSVSKTRIMLRVTPGIDCHTHEYIRTGHLDNKFGFDPDQMEEVLAFVSQQPTLSCIGLHAHIGSQIFELQAHRDLPEVMVQWFKKAAAMGLPVECINVGGGLGICYTESDDPPSIDEWVKTVSLALKAACETQQVRLPKLMCEPGRSLIGPACVTAYTLGSRKEVPGIRTYLAVDGGMSDNPRPITYQSVYRCVVANRMSEPITEKVTIAGKHCESGDVLIKDALLPKTEAGDILVVMATGAYNYSMASNYNRVPRPAAVLVKDGEANIILQRESYKDITRSDRLPERLRLDAARVN
;
A
#
# COMPACT_ATOMS: atom_id res chain seq x y z
N MET A 1 35.28 -38.98 7.73
CA MET A 1 35.32 -37.60 7.21
C MET A 1 34.03 -37.38 6.43
N VAL A 2 33.03 -36.76 7.05
CA VAL A 2 31.80 -36.38 6.37
C VAL A 2 31.95 -34.88 6.08
N SER A 3 32.24 -34.56 4.82
CA SER A 3 32.21 -33.20 4.31
C SER A 3 30.74 -32.80 4.23
N ILE A 4 30.30 -31.96 5.16
CA ILE A 4 29.04 -31.22 5.02
C ILE A 4 29.46 -29.91 4.36
N GLN A 5 29.37 -29.84 3.03
CA GLN A 5 29.42 -28.55 2.35
C GLN A 5 28.30 -27.70 2.96
N ALA A 6 28.69 -26.61 3.63
CA ALA A 6 27.74 -25.55 3.96
C ALA A 6 27.00 -25.17 2.67
N PRO A 7 25.68 -24.91 2.70
CA PRO A 7 24.96 -24.46 1.53
C PRO A 7 25.70 -23.25 0.96
N GLU A 8 26.09 -23.31 -0.32
CA GLU A 8 26.75 -22.20 -1.00
C GLU A 8 25.88 -20.96 -0.79
N VAL A 9 26.38 -20.02 0.01
CA VAL A 9 25.78 -18.69 0.10
C VAL A 9 25.91 -18.12 -1.30
N ARG A 10 24.81 -18.08 -2.04
CA ARG A 10 24.76 -17.48 -3.37
C ARG A 10 25.10 -16.01 -3.20
N ASN A 11 26.33 -15.62 -3.50
CA ASN A 11 26.73 -14.22 -3.46
C ASN A 11 26.37 -13.55 -4.79
N SER A 12 25.09 -13.59 -5.19
CA SER A 12 24.59 -13.05 -6.45
C SER A 12 23.16 -12.54 -6.29
N GLY A 13 22.60 -11.88 -7.31
CA GLY A 13 21.19 -11.44 -7.29
C GLY A 13 20.19 -12.58 -7.04
N SER A 14 20.55 -13.79 -7.46
CA SER A 14 19.75 -15.01 -7.26
C SER A 14 19.55 -15.41 -5.79
N GLN A 15 20.26 -14.78 -4.84
CA GLN A 15 20.04 -14.99 -3.41
C GLN A 15 18.67 -14.47 -2.92
N TYR A 16 18.11 -13.51 -3.65
CA TYR A 16 16.82 -12.90 -3.35
C TYR A 16 15.63 -13.67 -3.89
N LEU A 17 15.89 -14.69 -4.72
CA LEU A 17 14.87 -15.61 -5.16
C LEU A 17 14.62 -16.64 -4.07
N ARG A 18 13.34 -17.05 -3.97
CA ARG A 18 12.94 -18.11 -3.07
C ARG A 18 13.78 -19.36 -3.29
N SER A 19 14.30 -19.95 -2.21
CA SER A 19 14.95 -21.25 -2.28
C SER A 19 13.89 -22.36 -2.38
N ASN A 20 14.07 -23.28 -3.33
CA ASN A 20 13.24 -24.50 -3.44
C ASN A 20 13.40 -25.46 -2.23
N ALA A 21 14.21 -25.10 -1.23
CA ALA A 21 14.59 -25.92 -0.10
C ALA A 21 13.68 -25.77 1.13
N ARG A 22 12.74 -24.82 1.14
CA ARG A 22 11.70 -24.75 2.19
C ARG A 22 10.58 -25.72 1.84
N THR A 23 10.15 -26.52 2.82
CA THR A 23 8.98 -27.41 2.82
C THR A 23 7.73 -26.71 2.25
N PRO A 24 6.64 -27.44 1.90
CA PRO A 24 5.42 -26.86 1.33
C PRO A 24 4.59 -26.08 2.37
N GLU A 25 5.23 -25.15 3.08
CA GLU A 25 4.55 -24.10 3.83
C GLU A 25 3.90 -23.13 2.83
N ILE A 26 2.70 -22.65 3.18
CA ILE A 26 1.97 -21.64 2.41
C ILE A 26 2.81 -20.37 2.43
N VAL A 27 3.39 -20.00 1.28
CA VAL A 27 4.24 -18.82 1.17
C VAL A 27 3.42 -17.56 1.29
N SER A 28 3.81 -16.69 2.21
CA SER A 28 3.19 -15.39 2.40
C SER A 28 3.88 -14.32 1.56
N PRO A 29 3.21 -13.66 0.59
CA PRO A 29 3.80 -12.60 -0.23
C PRO A 29 4.55 -11.52 0.56
N ASN A 30 4.06 -11.13 1.73
CA ASN A 30 4.67 -10.08 2.55
C ASN A 30 6.02 -10.46 3.16
N GLN A 31 6.40 -11.74 3.13
CA GLN A 31 7.68 -12.23 3.64
C GLN A 31 8.74 -12.38 2.54
N GLU A 32 8.37 -12.18 1.27
CA GLU A 32 9.26 -12.31 0.13
C GLU A 32 9.74 -10.93 -0.36
N LEU A 33 11.00 -10.84 -0.81
CA LEU A 33 11.56 -9.60 -1.36
C LEU A 33 11.18 -9.39 -2.83
N LEU A 34 11.09 -10.49 -3.59
CA LEU A 34 10.65 -10.49 -4.98
C LEU A 34 9.24 -11.05 -5.10
N PRO A 35 8.49 -10.68 -6.17
CA PRO A 35 7.20 -11.31 -6.46
C PRO A 35 7.30 -12.84 -6.52
N LEU A 36 6.21 -13.54 -6.17
CA LEU A 36 6.15 -15.00 -6.08
C LEU A 36 6.49 -15.72 -7.38
N THR A 37 6.21 -15.09 -8.52
CA THR A 37 6.48 -15.65 -9.85
C THR A 37 7.91 -15.38 -10.33
N ALA A 38 8.71 -14.63 -9.56
CA ALA A 38 10.06 -14.27 -9.93
C ALA A 38 10.97 -15.50 -10.05
N LYS A 39 11.72 -15.58 -11.14
CA LYS A 39 12.75 -16.61 -11.36
C LYS A 39 13.84 -16.10 -12.30
N VAL A 40 14.94 -16.84 -12.40
CA VAL A 40 15.94 -16.63 -13.46
C VAL A 40 15.60 -17.51 -14.66
N ASN A 41 15.57 -16.93 -15.85
CA ASN A 41 15.36 -17.66 -17.08
C ASN A 41 16.68 -18.22 -17.66
N SER A 42 16.61 -18.88 -18.82
CA SER A 42 17.77 -19.52 -19.47
C SER A 42 18.83 -18.54 -19.98
N ARG A 43 18.54 -17.23 -20.02
CA ARG A 43 19.47 -16.15 -20.43
C ARG A 43 20.09 -15.42 -19.24
N ASP A 44 20.00 -15.99 -18.04
CA ASP A 44 20.40 -15.35 -16.78
C ASP A 44 19.66 -14.02 -16.48
N CYS A 45 18.45 -13.88 -17.03
CA CYS A 45 17.62 -12.69 -16.83
C CYS A 45 16.50 -12.96 -15.82
N LEU A 46 16.12 -11.92 -15.07
CA LEU A 46 14.96 -11.93 -14.18
C LEU A 46 13.68 -11.99 -15.01
N GLU A 47 12.83 -12.95 -14.69
CA GLU A 47 11.50 -13.13 -15.26
C GLU A 47 10.46 -12.98 -14.15
N ILE A 48 9.39 -12.21 -14.40
CA ILE A 48 8.26 -12.00 -13.47
C ILE A 48 6.96 -12.20 -14.25
N GLY A 49 6.02 -12.98 -13.69
CA GLY A 49 4.74 -13.28 -14.34
C GLY A 49 4.90 -13.96 -15.71
N GLY A 50 6.00 -14.70 -15.93
CA GLY A 50 6.32 -15.28 -17.23
C GLY A 50 7.01 -14.34 -18.22
N CYS A 51 7.24 -13.07 -17.85
CA CYS A 51 7.79 -12.04 -18.72
C CYS A 51 9.23 -11.69 -18.35
N ASP A 52 10.15 -11.71 -19.32
CA ASP A 52 11.53 -11.25 -19.13
C ASP A 52 11.55 -9.74 -18.91
N VAL A 53 12.13 -9.30 -17.78
CA VAL A 53 12.16 -7.88 -17.40
C VAL A 53 12.91 -7.02 -18.41
N THR A 54 13.95 -7.55 -19.07
CA THR A 54 14.69 -6.81 -20.10
C THR A 54 13.81 -6.53 -21.30
N THR A 55 13.03 -7.52 -21.74
CA THR A 55 12.06 -7.37 -22.84
C THR A 55 10.93 -6.41 -22.49
N LEU A 56 10.48 -6.40 -21.23
CA LEU A 56 9.50 -5.40 -20.76
C LEU A 56 10.06 -3.98 -20.84
N VAL A 57 11.31 -3.76 -20.43
CA VAL A 57 11.96 -2.44 -20.54
C VAL A 57 12.17 -2.05 -22.00
N GLU A 58 12.56 -2.96 -22.88
CA GLU A 58 12.68 -2.70 -24.32
C GLU A 58 11.33 -2.26 -24.93
N GLN A 59 10.22 -2.91 -24.53
CA GLN A 59 8.90 -2.66 -25.09
C GLN A 59 8.21 -1.40 -24.51
N PHE A 60 8.32 -1.17 -23.20
CA PHE A 60 7.55 -0.14 -22.48
C PHE A 60 8.42 1.03 -21.97
N GLY A 61 9.74 0.93 -22.12
CA GLY A 61 10.74 1.87 -21.61
C GLY A 61 10.89 1.83 -20.10
N SER A 62 11.97 2.42 -19.59
CA SER A 62 12.24 2.64 -18.17
C SER A 62 12.11 4.12 -17.77
N PRO A 63 11.92 4.44 -16.47
CA PRO A 63 11.57 3.52 -15.38
C PRO A 63 10.23 2.81 -15.65
N LEU A 64 10.03 1.61 -15.11
CA LEU A 64 8.82 0.80 -15.33
C LEU A 64 8.39 0.11 -14.04
N TYR A 65 7.16 0.33 -13.59
CA TYR A 65 6.57 -0.51 -12.55
C TYR A 65 6.06 -1.82 -13.16
N ILE A 66 6.45 -2.95 -12.61
CA ILE A 66 6.07 -4.29 -13.07
C ILE A 66 5.31 -4.95 -11.92
N LEU A 67 3.99 -5.01 -12.05
CA LEU A 67 3.07 -5.58 -11.06
C LEU A 67 2.75 -7.03 -11.44
N ASP A 68 3.13 -7.97 -10.59
CA ASP A 68 2.82 -9.39 -10.73
C ASP A 68 1.41 -9.69 -10.21
N GLU A 69 0.52 -10.10 -11.12
CA GLU A 69 -0.88 -10.33 -10.79
C GLU A 69 -1.05 -11.50 -9.80
N GLU A 70 -0.26 -12.57 -9.94
CA GLU A 70 -0.38 -13.76 -9.10
C GLU A 70 0.00 -13.48 -7.65
N THR A 71 1.07 -12.70 -7.41
CA THR A 71 1.43 -12.26 -6.05
C THR A 71 0.32 -11.44 -5.40
N LEU A 72 -0.23 -10.47 -6.12
CA LEU A 72 -1.31 -9.61 -5.63
C LEU A 72 -2.56 -10.43 -5.27
N ARG A 73 -2.99 -11.33 -6.17
CA ARG A 73 -4.14 -12.21 -5.94
C ARG A 73 -3.90 -13.19 -4.80
N THR A 74 -2.70 -13.74 -4.69
CA THR A 74 -2.32 -14.63 -3.59
C THR A 74 -2.45 -13.93 -2.24
N ALA A 75 -1.97 -12.69 -2.12
CA ALA A 75 -2.13 -11.91 -0.89
C ALA A 75 -3.62 -11.69 -0.55
N CYS A 76 -4.44 -11.33 -1.53
CA CYS A 76 -5.90 -11.16 -1.35
C CYS A 76 -6.55 -12.45 -0.82
N ARG A 77 -6.25 -13.59 -1.44
CA ARG A 77 -6.79 -14.90 -1.07
C ARG A 77 -6.35 -15.33 0.32
N GLN A 78 -5.10 -15.07 0.70
CA GLN A 78 -4.62 -15.43 2.05
C GLN A 78 -5.38 -14.70 3.16
N TYR A 79 -5.71 -13.42 2.97
CA TYR A 79 -6.58 -12.73 3.93
C TYR A 79 -7.97 -13.37 3.97
N GLN A 80 -8.61 -13.57 2.82
CA GLN A 80 -9.95 -14.16 2.71
C GLN A 80 -10.02 -15.54 3.36
N ASP A 81 -9.09 -16.43 3.01
CA ASP A 81 -9.09 -17.81 3.47
C ASP A 81 -8.66 -17.93 4.94
N GLY A 82 -7.76 -17.06 5.40
CA GLY A 82 -7.40 -16.94 6.81
C GLY A 82 -8.62 -16.59 7.66
N PHE A 83 -9.43 -15.60 7.27
CA PHE A 83 -10.61 -15.21 8.04
C PHE A 83 -11.69 -16.29 8.02
N LYS A 84 -11.92 -16.94 6.87
CA LYS A 84 -12.82 -18.12 6.78
C LYS A 84 -12.39 -19.22 7.75
N ARG A 85 -11.08 -19.45 7.89
CA ARG A 85 -10.54 -20.51 8.75
C ARG A 85 -10.62 -20.17 10.24
N TYR A 86 -10.30 -18.92 10.62
CA TYR A 86 -10.06 -18.59 12.02
C TYR A 86 -11.17 -17.80 12.70
N TYR A 87 -11.97 -17.02 11.97
CA TYR A 87 -12.91 -16.08 12.59
C TYR A 87 -14.28 -16.70 12.90
N GLY A 88 -14.83 -17.52 12.01
CA GLY A 88 -16.13 -18.19 12.25
C GLY A 88 -17.35 -17.25 12.27
N GLY A 89 -17.18 -15.97 11.97
CA GLY A 89 -18.24 -14.97 11.76
C GLY A 89 -18.09 -14.26 10.41
N GLU A 90 -18.91 -13.24 10.18
CA GLU A 90 -18.78 -12.40 8.98
C GLU A 90 -17.47 -11.60 9.02
N PHE A 91 -16.85 -11.40 7.86
CA PHE A 91 -15.64 -10.58 7.76
C PHE A 91 -15.62 -9.80 6.45
N GLU A 92 -14.75 -8.79 6.38
CA GLU A 92 -14.47 -8.08 5.14
C GLU A 92 -13.05 -7.56 5.10
N VAL A 93 -12.35 -7.89 4.03
CA VAL A 93 -11.00 -7.40 3.76
C VAL A 93 -11.15 -6.19 2.85
N VAL A 94 -10.60 -5.06 3.27
CA VAL A 94 -10.73 -3.77 2.56
C VAL A 94 -9.34 -3.38 2.04
N TYR A 95 -9.14 -3.35 0.72
CA TYR A 95 -7.86 -2.92 0.17
C TYR A 95 -7.63 -1.44 0.47
N ALA A 96 -6.51 -1.11 1.12
CA ALA A 96 -6.18 0.27 1.43
C ALA A 96 -5.57 0.99 0.21
N SER A 97 -6.41 1.67 -0.59
CA SER A 97 -6.04 2.09 -1.94
C SER A 97 -5.05 3.26 -1.99
N LYS A 98 -4.84 3.97 -0.89
CA LYS A 98 -3.71 4.89 -0.71
C LYS A 98 -2.34 4.24 -1.05
N ALA A 99 -2.22 2.92 -0.89
CA ALA A 99 -1.03 2.17 -1.27
C ALA A 99 -0.78 2.24 -2.79
N TRP A 100 -1.82 2.02 -3.61
CA TRP A 100 -1.82 2.26 -5.06
C TRP A 100 -3.26 2.28 -5.63
N ASN A 101 -3.81 3.48 -5.83
CA ASN A 101 -5.15 3.64 -6.38
C ASN A 101 -5.08 3.75 -7.91
N CYS A 102 -5.34 2.65 -8.63
CA CYS A 102 -5.54 2.65 -10.07
C CYS A 102 -6.65 1.68 -10.47
N ILE A 103 -7.25 1.89 -11.65
CA ILE A 103 -8.42 1.13 -12.10
C ILE A 103 -8.17 -0.38 -12.08
N ALA A 104 -7.02 -0.83 -12.60
CA ALA A 104 -6.68 -2.25 -12.66
C ALA A 104 -6.50 -2.88 -11.27
N VAL A 105 -5.82 -2.19 -10.34
CA VAL A 105 -5.62 -2.69 -8.97
C VAL A 105 -6.95 -2.78 -8.22
N CYS A 106 -7.80 -1.75 -8.33
CA CYS A 106 -9.15 -1.77 -7.75
C CYS A 106 -9.98 -2.93 -8.32
N ALA A 107 -9.92 -3.16 -9.63
CA ALA A 107 -10.63 -4.24 -10.29
C ALA A 107 -10.13 -5.64 -9.84
N ILE A 108 -8.81 -5.83 -9.67
CA ILE A 108 -8.25 -7.09 -9.16
C ILE A 108 -8.71 -7.35 -7.73
N ALA A 109 -8.59 -6.36 -6.83
CA ALA A 109 -9.02 -6.49 -5.45
C ALA A 109 -10.52 -6.83 -5.36
N ALA A 110 -11.37 -6.12 -6.12
CA ALA A 110 -12.80 -6.40 -6.17
C ALA A 110 -13.11 -7.80 -6.73
N ALA A 111 -12.39 -8.24 -7.76
CA ALA A 111 -12.55 -9.59 -8.33
C ALA A 111 -12.14 -10.71 -7.34
N GLU A 112 -11.21 -10.44 -6.43
CA GLU A 112 -10.85 -11.34 -5.31
C GLU A 112 -11.78 -11.19 -4.09
N GLY A 113 -12.87 -10.41 -4.22
CA GLY A 113 -13.91 -10.27 -3.19
C GLY A 113 -13.58 -9.26 -2.09
N LEU A 114 -12.61 -8.37 -2.29
CA LEU A 114 -12.28 -7.31 -1.35
C LEU A 114 -13.15 -6.06 -1.58
N ALA A 115 -13.42 -5.36 -0.49
CA ALA A 115 -13.88 -3.98 -0.54
C ALA A 115 -12.69 -3.03 -0.75
N ILE A 116 -12.93 -1.74 -0.99
CA ILE A 116 -11.87 -0.74 -1.23
C ILE A 116 -12.02 0.43 -0.26
N ASP A 117 -10.92 0.77 0.41
CA ASP A 117 -10.79 2.00 1.18
C ASP A 117 -10.32 3.10 0.23
N VAL A 118 -10.87 4.30 0.40
CA VAL A 118 -10.56 5.48 -0.41
C VAL A 118 -10.46 6.69 0.50
N VAL A 119 -9.61 7.65 0.18
CA VAL A 119 -9.25 8.79 1.06
C VAL A 119 -9.63 10.14 0.46
N SER A 120 -9.87 10.22 -0.85
CA SER A 120 -10.28 11.45 -1.55
C SER A 120 -11.36 11.21 -2.59
N GLY A 121 -12.00 12.29 -3.05
CA GLY A 121 -12.95 12.24 -4.17
C GLY A 121 -12.35 11.64 -5.46
N GLY A 122 -11.05 11.82 -5.69
CA GLY A 122 -10.34 11.21 -6.82
C GLY A 122 -10.24 9.69 -6.68
N GLU A 123 -9.92 9.18 -5.49
CA GLU A 123 -9.85 7.74 -5.23
C GLU A 123 -11.23 7.08 -5.29
N LEU A 124 -12.26 7.75 -4.74
CA LEU A 124 -13.67 7.35 -4.89
C LEU A 124 -14.05 7.20 -6.37
N TYR A 125 -13.72 8.19 -7.18
CA TYR A 125 -14.01 8.18 -8.61
C TYR A 125 -13.29 7.03 -9.33
N THR A 126 -11.99 6.84 -9.08
CA THR A 126 -11.22 5.74 -9.69
C THR A 126 -11.81 4.38 -9.34
N ALA A 127 -12.17 4.14 -8.07
CA ALA A 127 -12.75 2.88 -7.64
C ALA A 127 -14.15 2.65 -8.26
N SER A 128 -14.95 3.71 -8.38
CA SER A 128 -16.24 3.65 -9.09
C SER A 128 -16.07 3.32 -10.58
N VAL A 129 -15.09 3.93 -11.26
CA VAL A 129 -14.75 3.63 -12.66
C VAL A 129 -14.28 2.18 -12.83
N ALA A 130 -13.61 1.61 -11.83
CA ALA A 130 -13.25 0.19 -11.80
C ALA A 130 -14.45 -0.76 -11.59
N GLY A 131 -15.66 -0.23 -11.43
CA GLY A 131 -16.88 -1.01 -11.25
C GLY A 131 -17.16 -1.47 -9.82
N VAL A 132 -16.45 -0.90 -8.82
CA VAL A 132 -16.67 -1.25 -7.42
C VAL A 132 -17.99 -0.63 -6.94
N PRO A 133 -18.94 -1.43 -6.41
CA PRO A 133 -20.21 -0.91 -5.96
C PRO A 133 -20.03 -0.03 -4.71
N GLY A 134 -20.86 0.99 -4.56
CA GLY A 134 -20.76 1.96 -3.45
C GLY A 134 -20.73 1.31 -2.07
N GLU A 135 -21.54 0.28 -1.84
CA GLU A 135 -21.58 -0.45 -0.56
C GLU A 135 -20.26 -1.16 -0.20
N LYS A 136 -19.36 -1.35 -1.17
CA LYS A 136 -18.00 -1.89 -1.01
C LYS A 136 -16.93 -0.80 -0.95
N LEU A 137 -17.33 0.47 -0.91
CA LEU A 137 -16.43 1.62 -0.77
C LEU A 137 -16.48 2.18 0.64
N TYR A 138 -15.28 2.40 1.18
CA TYR A 138 -15.04 2.87 2.51
C TYR A 138 -14.26 4.19 2.44
N PHE A 139 -14.96 5.33 2.62
CA PHE A 139 -14.40 6.66 2.49
C PHE A 139 -13.79 7.20 3.81
N HIS A 140 -12.47 7.20 3.86
CA HIS A 140 -11.61 7.77 4.90
C HIS A 140 -11.21 9.22 4.60
N GLY A 141 -10.54 9.86 5.56
CA GLY A 141 -9.95 11.20 5.40
C GLY A 141 -10.16 12.05 6.65
N ASN A 142 -9.16 12.81 7.06
CA ASN A 142 -9.26 13.63 8.29
C ASN A 142 -9.88 15.02 8.05
N ASN A 143 -10.10 15.39 6.79
CA ASN A 143 -10.64 16.70 6.40
C ASN A 143 -11.42 16.60 5.09
N LYS A 144 -12.45 15.74 5.06
CA LYS A 144 -13.30 15.58 3.88
C LYS A 144 -14.07 16.87 3.60
N SER A 145 -14.03 17.33 2.36
CA SER A 145 -14.82 18.50 1.95
C SER A 145 -16.31 18.18 1.87
N ARG A 146 -17.16 19.21 1.93
CA ARG A 146 -18.62 19.05 1.77
C ARG A 146 -18.97 18.38 0.43
N ASP A 147 -18.27 18.73 -0.64
CA ASP A 147 -18.47 18.17 -1.97
C ASP A 147 -18.10 16.68 -2.02
N GLU A 148 -17.00 16.29 -1.37
CA GLU A 148 -16.62 14.89 -1.25
C GLU A 148 -17.62 14.08 -0.41
N LEU A 149 -18.15 14.65 0.68
CA LEU A 149 -19.19 14.00 1.48
C LEU A 149 -20.48 13.80 0.67
N GLN A 150 -20.89 14.81 -0.11
CA GLN A 150 -22.04 14.69 -1.01
C GLN A 150 -21.83 13.61 -2.07
N LEU A 151 -20.63 13.56 -2.67
CA LEU A 151 -20.26 12.51 -3.62
C LEU A 151 -20.31 11.13 -2.97
N ALA A 152 -19.75 10.98 -1.78
CA ALA A 152 -19.72 9.72 -1.02
C ALA A 152 -21.13 9.22 -0.67
N ILE A 153 -22.04 10.12 -0.28
CA ILE A 153 -23.46 9.83 -0.05
C ILE A 153 -24.14 9.41 -1.35
N ALA A 154 -23.94 10.14 -2.44
CA ALA A 154 -24.55 9.86 -3.73
C ALA A 154 -24.11 8.51 -4.32
N ILE A 155 -22.84 8.13 -4.11
CA ILE A 155 -22.30 6.82 -4.51
C ILE A 155 -22.84 5.69 -3.61
N GLY A 156 -23.26 5.99 -2.38
CA GLY A 156 -23.69 4.98 -1.39
C GLY A 156 -22.54 4.33 -0.64
N SER A 157 -21.42 5.04 -0.49
CA SER A 157 -20.26 4.58 0.29
C SER A 157 -20.47 4.65 1.80
N THR A 158 -19.74 3.82 2.55
CA THR A 158 -19.65 3.95 4.01
C THR A 158 -18.59 5.00 4.34
N ILE A 159 -18.92 5.98 5.19
CA ILE A 159 -18.02 7.10 5.54
C ILE A 159 -17.38 6.84 6.91
N MET A 160 -16.05 6.83 6.99
CA MET A 160 -15.32 6.78 8.26
C MET A 160 -15.18 8.17 8.82
N VAL A 161 -16.01 8.49 9.79
CA VAL A 161 -16.07 9.80 10.43
C VAL A 161 -14.86 9.96 11.35
N ASP A 162 -14.11 11.03 11.09
CA ASP A 162 -12.81 11.28 11.71
C ASP A 162 -12.86 12.38 12.77
N ASN A 163 -13.82 13.33 12.69
CA ASN A 163 -13.92 14.46 13.62
C ASN A 163 -15.34 15.06 13.73
N TRP A 164 -15.53 15.97 14.68
CA TRP A 164 -16.81 16.64 14.96
C TRP A 164 -17.36 17.50 13.83
N LEU A 165 -16.49 18.20 13.08
CA LEU A 165 -16.94 19.03 11.96
C LEU A 165 -17.58 18.16 10.88
N GLU A 166 -16.91 17.07 10.53
CA GLU A 166 -17.41 16.08 9.57
C GLU A 166 -18.72 15.46 10.06
N LEU A 167 -18.78 15.02 11.32
CA LEU A 167 -19.97 14.41 11.90
C LEU A 167 -21.20 15.33 11.84
N LYS A 168 -21.02 16.60 12.21
CA LYS A 168 -22.09 17.62 12.14
C LYS A 168 -22.49 17.91 10.69
N THR A 169 -21.53 18.02 9.79
CA THR A 169 -21.78 18.22 8.35
C THR A 169 -22.58 17.06 7.75
N LEU A 170 -22.28 15.82 8.14
CA LEU A 170 -23.03 14.64 7.70
C LEU A 170 -24.46 14.63 8.25
N ALA A 171 -24.65 14.99 9.51
CA ALA A 171 -25.98 15.13 10.10
C ALA A 171 -26.84 16.16 9.33
N GLU A 172 -26.25 17.31 8.96
CA GLU A 172 -26.91 18.32 8.12
C GLU A 172 -27.21 17.82 6.71
N LEU A 173 -26.23 17.24 6.01
CA LEU A 173 -26.38 16.77 4.64
C LEU A 173 -27.42 15.65 4.52
N SER A 174 -27.48 14.77 5.51
CA SER A 174 -28.36 13.60 5.50
C SER A 174 -29.83 13.95 5.80
N GLN A 175 -30.14 15.19 6.20
CA GLN A 175 -31.52 15.68 6.41
C GLN A 175 -32.17 16.22 5.13
N LEU A 176 -31.44 16.31 4.02
CA LEU A 176 -31.97 16.85 2.78
C LEU A 176 -33.07 15.94 2.19
N PRO A 177 -34.19 16.49 1.68
CA PRO A 177 -35.43 15.76 1.35
C PRO A 177 -35.32 14.72 0.21
N ASN A 178 -34.14 14.54 -0.38
CA ASN A 178 -33.87 13.56 -1.43
C ASN A 178 -33.06 12.33 -0.95
N SER A 179 -32.75 12.23 0.36
CA SER A 179 -32.04 11.08 0.90
C SER A 179 -32.99 9.90 1.11
N VAL A 180 -32.92 8.90 0.22
CA VAL A 180 -33.80 7.72 0.23
C VAL A 180 -33.38 6.69 1.30
N SER A 181 -32.13 6.73 1.76
CA SER A 181 -31.55 5.77 2.71
C SER A 181 -30.69 6.47 3.75
N LYS A 182 -30.55 5.88 4.95
CA LYS A 182 -29.65 6.40 5.99
C LYS A 182 -28.19 6.35 5.50
N THR A 183 -27.45 7.43 5.75
CA THR A 183 -26.01 7.49 5.46
C THR A 183 -25.26 6.53 6.38
N ARG A 184 -24.57 5.55 5.81
CA ARG A 184 -23.77 4.57 6.57
C ARG A 184 -22.48 5.22 7.04
N ILE A 185 -22.23 5.17 8.35
CA ILE A 185 -21.01 5.71 8.94
C ILE A 185 -20.33 4.68 9.84
N MET A 186 -19.01 4.81 9.95
CA MET A 186 -18.22 4.20 11.02
C MET A 186 -17.49 5.32 11.77
N LEU A 187 -17.27 5.16 13.07
CA LEU A 187 -16.53 6.14 13.87
C LEU A 187 -15.09 5.69 14.02
N ARG A 188 -14.13 6.56 13.66
CA ARG A 188 -12.72 6.29 13.91
C ARG A 188 -12.37 6.63 15.36
N VAL A 189 -11.78 5.68 16.06
CA VAL A 189 -11.39 5.78 17.46
C VAL A 189 -9.88 5.73 17.56
N THR A 190 -9.31 6.59 18.42
CA THR A 190 -7.91 6.50 18.83
C THR A 190 -7.81 5.47 19.97
N PRO A 191 -7.21 4.28 19.74
CA PRO A 191 -7.27 3.18 20.71
C PRO A 191 -6.27 3.30 21.86
N GLY A 192 -5.44 4.34 21.90
CA GLY A 192 -4.36 4.48 22.88
C GLY A 192 -3.26 3.41 22.72
N ILE A 193 -3.14 2.84 21.52
CA ILE A 193 -2.13 1.87 21.12
C ILE A 193 -1.40 2.47 19.92
N ASP A 194 -0.07 2.60 20.03
CA ASP A 194 0.79 3.09 18.96
C ASP A 194 1.96 2.15 18.71
N CYS A 195 2.24 1.95 17.43
CA CYS A 195 3.30 1.10 16.92
C CYS A 195 4.13 1.94 15.96
N HIS A 196 5.19 2.53 16.51
CA HIS A 196 6.22 3.21 15.75
C HIS A 196 7.52 2.45 15.94
N THR A 197 8.11 1.96 14.83
CA THR A 197 9.49 1.47 14.78
C THR A 197 9.87 0.52 15.93
N HIS A 198 9.48 -0.76 15.85
CA HIS A 198 9.78 -1.83 16.83
C HIS A 198 9.40 -1.58 18.30
N GLU A 199 8.84 -0.42 18.65
CA GLU A 199 8.41 -0.08 19.99
C GLU A 199 6.88 -0.04 20.05
N TYR A 200 6.32 -0.86 20.94
CA TYR A 200 4.91 -0.88 21.29
C TYR A 200 4.67 0.05 22.47
N ILE A 201 3.87 1.10 22.26
CA ILE A 201 3.53 2.08 23.29
C ILE A 201 2.02 2.04 23.52
N ARG A 202 1.62 1.82 24.77
CA ARG A 202 0.22 1.91 25.22
C ARG A 202 0.06 3.14 26.09
N THR A 203 -0.54 4.20 25.55
CA THR A 203 -0.74 5.49 26.23
C THR A 203 -2.18 5.97 26.07
N GLY A 204 -2.71 6.66 27.09
CA GLY A 204 -4.11 7.12 27.09
C GLY A 204 -4.42 8.23 26.08
N HIS A 205 -3.40 8.97 25.62
CA HIS A 205 -3.51 9.97 24.57
C HIS A 205 -2.40 9.74 23.54
N LEU A 206 -2.76 9.82 22.27
CA LEU A 206 -1.83 9.78 21.15
C LEU A 206 -1.92 11.11 20.43
N ASP A 207 -0.81 11.82 20.34
CA ASP A 207 -0.73 13.09 19.60
C ASP A 207 -0.77 12.80 18.09
N ASN A 208 -1.98 12.55 17.58
CA ASN A 208 -2.22 12.31 16.18
C ASN A 208 -3.51 13.01 15.72
N LYS A 209 -3.57 13.35 14.43
CA LYS A 209 -4.63 14.18 13.85
C LYS A 209 -5.93 13.44 13.53
N PHE A 210 -6.07 12.18 13.90
CA PHE A 210 -7.09 11.27 13.36
C PHE A 210 -8.01 10.71 14.44
N GLY A 211 -9.30 10.70 14.12
CA GLY A 211 -10.32 10.04 14.93
C GLY A 211 -10.63 10.77 16.23
N PHE A 212 -11.53 10.17 17.00
CA PHE A 212 -11.96 10.67 18.30
C PHE A 212 -11.14 10.02 19.41
N ASP A 213 -10.70 10.84 20.35
CA ASP A 213 -10.02 10.35 21.55
C ASP A 213 -11.00 9.61 22.48
N PRO A 214 -10.50 8.68 23.32
CA PRO A 214 -11.32 7.93 24.26
C PRO A 214 -12.23 8.77 25.16
N ASP A 215 -11.81 9.97 25.53
CA ASP A 215 -12.57 10.91 26.38
C ASP A 215 -13.73 11.58 25.64
N GLN A 216 -13.66 11.69 24.31
CA GLN A 216 -14.72 12.26 23.47
C GLN A 216 -15.77 11.22 23.06
N MET A 217 -15.41 9.94 23.05
CA MET A 217 -16.22 8.88 22.44
C MET A 217 -17.63 8.77 23.02
N GLU A 218 -17.83 8.97 24.32
CA GLU A 218 -19.18 8.91 24.91
C GLU A 218 -20.10 10.03 24.39
N GLU A 219 -19.57 11.25 24.24
CA GLU A 219 -20.29 12.37 23.66
C GLU A 219 -20.62 12.13 22.18
N VAL A 220 -19.66 11.60 21.42
CA VAL A 220 -19.83 11.25 20.00
C VAL A 220 -20.95 10.22 19.82
N LEU A 221 -20.92 9.14 20.60
CA LEU A 221 -21.94 8.08 20.52
C LEU A 221 -23.33 8.62 20.91
N ALA A 222 -23.41 9.47 21.95
CA ALA A 222 -24.64 10.12 22.37
C ALA A 222 -25.20 11.09 21.31
N PHE A 223 -24.32 11.81 20.59
CA PHE A 223 -24.75 12.67 19.48
C PHE A 223 -25.31 11.84 18.32
N VAL A 224 -24.60 10.78 17.93
CA VAL A 224 -24.99 9.92 16.79
C VAL A 224 -26.31 9.19 17.04
N SER A 225 -26.57 8.75 18.28
CA SER A 225 -27.84 8.06 18.61
C SER A 225 -29.07 8.96 18.45
N GLN A 226 -28.87 10.28 18.42
CA GLN A 226 -29.92 11.28 18.19
C GLN A 226 -30.08 11.64 16.71
N GLN A 227 -29.29 11.07 15.79
CA GLN A 227 -29.34 11.36 14.36
C GLN A 227 -30.06 10.24 13.58
N PRO A 228 -31.38 10.33 13.32
CA PRO A 228 -32.13 9.26 12.66
C PRO A 228 -31.71 9.00 11.21
N THR A 229 -31.05 9.97 10.58
CA THR A 229 -30.57 9.93 9.18
C THR A 229 -29.19 9.31 9.03
N LEU A 230 -28.46 9.11 10.14
CA LEU A 230 -27.17 8.42 10.16
C LEU A 230 -27.37 6.99 10.65
N SER A 231 -26.65 6.06 10.03
CA SER A 231 -26.59 4.66 10.46
C SER A 231 -25.16 4.33 10.85
N CYS A 232 -24.87 4.37 12.16
CA CYS A 232 -23.56 3.98 12.70
C CYS A 232 -23.44 2.47 12.73
N ILE A 233 -22.77 1.91 11.72
CA ILE A 233 -22.64 0.47 11.52
C ILE A 233 -21.43 -0.12 12.25
N GLY A 234 -20.53 0.70 12.79
CA GLY A 234 -19.36 0.15 13.47
C GLY A 234 -18.30 1.17 13.84
N LEU A 235 -17.18 0.63 14.32
CA LEU A 235 -16.04 1.38 14.82
C LEU A 235 -14.79 1.00 14.04
N HIS A 236 -13.90 1.96 13.85
CA HIS A 236 -12.62 1.81 13.15
C HIS A 236 -11.47 2.25 14.05
N ALA A 237 -10.34 1.57 13.95
CA ALA A 237 -9.07 2.05 14.49
C ALA A 237 -7.92 1.63 13.57
N HIS A 238 -6.82 2.39 13.61
CA HIS A 238 -5.60 2.08 12.89
C HIS A 238 -4.40 2.46 13.76
N ILE A 239 -3.51 1.50 14.02
CA ILE A 239 -2.47 1.59 15.06
C ILE A 239 -1.05 1.81 14.53
N GLY A 240 -0.85 1.86 13.21
CA GLY A 240 0.48 2.13 12.64
C GLY A 240 0.74 1.47 11.29
N SER A 241 1.99 1.52 10.85
CA SER A 241 2.46 0.95 9.58
C SER A 241 3.74 0.17 9.80
N GLN A 242 3.95 -0.88 9.01
CA GLN A 242 5.18 -1.68 9.06
C GLN A 242 5.37 -2.36 10.42
N ILE A 243 4.27 -2.88 10.98
CA ILE A 243 4.22 -3.54 12.28
C ILE A 243 4.58 -5.02 12.11
N PHE A 244 5.53 -5.51 12.91
CA PHE A 244 5.93 -6.92 12.95
C PHE A 244 5.41 -7.61 14.21
N GLU A 245 5.23 -6.87 15.29
CA GLU A 245 4.83 -7.38 16.58
C GLU A 245 3.33 -7.73 16.60
N LEU A 246 3.01 -9.01 16.70
CA LEU A 246 1.62 -9.50 16.78
C LEU A 246 0.87 -9.02 18.03
N GLN A 247 1.58 -8.62 19.09
CA GLN A 247 0.96 -8.23 20.36
C GLN A 247 0.04 -7.01 20.21
N ALA A 248 0.43 -6.00 19.44
CA ALA A 248 -0.40 -4.81 19.24
C ALA A 248 -1.72 -5.14 18.51
N HIS A 249 -1.64 -6.03 17.52
CA HIS A 249 -2.80 -6.55 16.79
C HIS A 249 -3.69 -7.48 17.64
N ARG A 250 -3.13 -8.07 18.70
CA ARG A 250 -3.86 -8.85 19.70
C ARG A 250 -4.59 -7.96 20.71
N ASP A 251 -3.99 -6.85 21.10
CA ASP A 251 -4.54 -5.94 22.12
C ASP A 251 -5.65 -5.04 21.56
N LEU A 252 -5.54 -4.61 20.31
CA LEU A 252 -6.49 -3.70 19.68
C LEU A 252 -7.96 -4.18 19.72
N PRO A 253 -8.29 -5.44 19.38
CA PRO A 253 -9.67 -5.93 19.48
C PRO A 253 -10.30 -5.78 20.87
N GLU A 254 -9.51 -5.92 21.95
CA GLU A 254 -10.02 -5.77 23.31
C GLU A 254 -10.53 -4.36 23.58
N VAL A 255 -9.75 -3.35 23.18
CA VAL A 255 -10.14 -1.92 23.29
C VAL A 255 -11.37 -1.64 22.44
N MET A 256 -11.41 -2.15 21.21
CA MET A 256 -12.51 -1.89 20.28
C MET A 256 -13.84 -2.52 20.75
N VAL A 257 -13.80 -3.71 21.36
CA VAL A 257 -15.00 -4.37 21.90
C VAL A 257 -15.63 -3.57 23.04
N GLN A 258 -14.83 -2.88 23.86
CA GLN A 258 -15.36 -2.03 24.94
C GLN A 258 -16.22 -0.90 24.36
N TRP A 259 -15.74 -0.22 23.31
CA TRP A 259 -16.50 0.82 22.62
C TRP A 259 -17.69 0.26 21.86
N PHE A 260 -17.54 -0.91 21.22
CA PHE A 260 -18.63 -1.59 20.53
C PHE A 260 -19.79 -1.90 21.49
N LYS A 261 -19.48 -2.40 22.70
CA LYS A 261 -20.47 -2.67 23.75
C LYS A 261 -21.21 -1.40 24.18
N LYS A 262 -20.48 -0.30 24.40
CA LYS A 262 -21.07 1.01 24.77
C LYS A 262 -21.99 1.52 23.67
N ALA A 263 -21.54 1.48 22.41
CA ALA A 263 -22.34 1.91 21.26
C ALA A 263 -23.64 1.09 21.12
N ALA A 264 -23.56 -0.24 21.28
CA ALA A 264 -24.72 -1.11 21.27
C ALA A 264 -25.70 -0.81 22.42
N ALA A 265 -25.20 -0.55 23.63
CA ALA A 265 -26.02 -0.17 24.78
C ALA A 265 -26.77 1.16 24.59
N MET A 266 -26.25 2.05 23.74
CA MET A 266 -26.90 3.29 23.31
C MET A 266 -27.90 3.11 22.15
N GLY A 267 -28.16 1.87 21.72
CA GLY A 267 -29.13 1.56 20.67
C GLY A 267 -28.62 1.81 19.24
N LEU A 268 -27.31 2.04 19.06
CA LEU A 268 -26.73 2.17 17.73
C LEU A 268 -26.69 0.80 17.03
N PRO A 269 -26.92 0.74 15.70
CA PRO A 269 -26.94 -0.51 14.94
C PRO A 269 -25.53 -1.03 14.62
N VAL A 270 -24.59 -0.93 15.57
CA VAL A 270 -23.20 -1.33 15.37
C VAL A 270 -23.11 -2.83 15.10
N GLU A 271 -22.54 -3.17 13.95
CA GLU A 271 -22.36 -4.52 13.42
C GLU A 271 -20.91 -4.84 13.09
N CYS A 272 -20.05 -3.84 12.89
CA CYS A 272 -18.67 -4.01 12.45
C CYS A 272 -17.65 -3.51 13.48
N ILE A 273 -16.51 -4.21 13.56
CA ILE A 273 -15.26 -3.68 14.10
C ILE A 273 -14.20 -3.77 13.01
N ASN A 274 -13.63 -2.62 12.66
CA ASN A 274 -12.53 -2.51 11.72
C ASN A 274 -11.22 -2.23 12.47
N VAL A 275 -10.28 -3.16 12.37
CA VAL A 275 -8.98 -3.09 13.06
C VAL A 275 -7.90 -2.39 12.23
N GLY A 276 -8.27 -1.84 11.07
CA GLY A 276 -7.38 -1.15 10.16
C GLY A 276 -6.34 -2.08 9.53
N GLY A 277 -5.29 -1.47 8.99
CA GLY A 277 -4.13 -2.17 8.42
C GLY A 277 -2.92 -2.18 9.36
N GLY A 278 -1.74 -2.24 8.76
CA GLY A 278 -0.46 -2.03 9.47
C GLY A 278 0.54 -3.16 9.33
N LEU A 279 0.10 -4.36 8.90
CA LEU A 279 0.98 -5.51 8.67
C LEU A 279 2.16 -5.13 7.76
N GLY A 280 3.37 -5.41 8.25
CA GLY A 280 4.60 -5.14 7.54
C GLY A 280 4.90 -6.11 6.40
N ILE A 281 5.89 -5.71 5.60
CA ILE A 281 6.50 -6.49 4.52
C ILE A 281 8.03 -6.51 4.65
N CYS A 282 8.68 -7.44 3.97
CA CYS A 282 10.12 -7.42 3.76
C CYS A 282 10.52 -6.37 2.71
N TYR A 283 11.37 -5.43 3.08
CA TYR A 283 12.12 -4.56 2.16
C TYR A 283 13.60 -4.97 2.07
N THR A 284 14.07 -5.66 3.11
CA THR A 284 15.42 -6.18 3.31
C THR A 284 15.38 -7.56 3.96
N GLU A 285 16.52 -8.26 3.96
CA GLU A 285 16.71 -9.58 4.56
C GLU A 285 16.62 -9.57 6.09
N SER A 286 16.73 -8.39 6.72
CA SER A 286 16.61 -8.20 8.17
C SER A 286 15.17 -7.97 8.64
N ASP A 287 14.23 -7.74 7.72
CA ASP A 287 12.82 -7.62 8.06
C ASP A 287 12.22 -9.00 8.32
N ASP A 288 11.43 -9.12 9.38
CA ASP A 288 10.80 -10.39 9.80
C ASP A 288 9.31 -10.17 10.16
N PRO A 289 8.46 -9.80 9.18
CA PRO A 289 7.04 -9.68 9.41
C PRO A 289 6.39 -11.05 9.64
N PRO A 290 5.34 -11.14 10.46
CA PRO A 290 4.52 -12.34 10.53
C PRO A 290 3.84 -12.57 9.17
N SER A 291 3.51 -13.82 8.87
CA SER A 291 2.75 -14.13 7.66
C SER A 291 1.35 -13.51 7.72
N ILE A 292 0.71 -13.34 6.56
CA ILE A 292 -0.69 -12.90 6.48
C ILE A 292 -1.60 -13.84 7.29
N ASP A 293 -1.36 -15.16 7.21
CA ASP A 293 -2.15 -16.16 7.94
C ASP A 293 -2.00 -16.01 9.47
N GLU A 294 -0.78 -15.85 9.98
CA GLU A 294 -0.53 -15.64 11.41
C GLU A 294 -1.15 -14.35 11.93
N TRP A 295 -1.08 -13.28 11.14
CA TRP A 295 -1.70 -12.00 11.47
C TRP A 295 -3.23 -12.14 11.55
N VAL A 296 -3.85 -12.74 10.53
CA VAL A 296 -5.30 -12.95 10.48
C VAL A 296 -5.77 -13.85 11.63
N LYS A 297 -5.03 -14.93 11.90
CA LYS A 297 -5.29 -15.81 13.05
C LYS A 297 -5.26 -15.02 14.35
N THR A 298 -4.23 -14.21 14.56
CA THR A 298 -4.03 -13.43 15.79
C THR A 298 -5.21 -12.50 16.05
N VAL A 299 -5.57 -11.66 15.07
CA VAL A 299 -6.68 -10.72 15.21
C VAL A 299 -8.01 -11.45 15.39
N SER A 300 -8.24 -12.52 14.63
CA SER A 300 -9.49 -13.30 14.69
C SER A 300 -9.70 -13.93 16.07
N LEU A 301 -8.66 -14.55 16.63
CA LEU A 301 -8.74 -15.18 17.95
C LEU A 301 -8.86 -14.13 19.07
N ALA A 302 -8.14 -13.02 18.95
CA ALA A 302 -8.21 -11.92 19.90
C ALA A 302 -9.61 -11.31 19.99
N LEU A 303 -10.24 -11.03 18.84
CA LEU A 303 -11.58 -10.46 18.82
C LEU A 303 -12.63 -11.43 19.39
N LYS A 304 -12.58 -12.72 19.05
CA LYS A 304 -13.47 -13.73 19.64
C LYS A 304 -13.35 -13.77 21.16
N ALA A 305 -12.13 -13.86 21.67
CA ALA A 305 -11.88 -13.90 23.11
C ALA A 305 -12.37 -12.62 23.81
N ALA A 306 -12.17 -11.45 23.20
CA ALA A 306 -12.68 -10.18 23.71
C ALA A 306 -14.22 -10.14 23.75
N CYS A 307 -14.89 -10.61 22.69
CA CYS A 307 -16.35 -10.69 22.63
C CYS A 307 -16.92 -11.66 23.69
N GLU A 308 -16.32 -12.83 23.85
CA GLU A 308 -16.69 -13.81 24.88
C GLU A 308 -16.55 -13.21 26.29
N THR A 309 -15.40 -12.58 26.57
CA THR A 309 -15.12 -11.93 27.86
C THR A 309 -16.13 -10.81 28.18
N GLN A 310 -16.47 -10.00 27.17
CA GLN A 310 -17.37 -8.87 27.34
C GLN A 310 -18.86 -9.23 27.20
N GLN A 311 -19.15 -10.50 26.88
CA GLN A 311 -20.49 -11.04 26.63
C GLN A 311 -21.27 -10.24 25.58
N VAL A 312 -20.60 -9.90 24.47
CA VAL A 312 -21.23 -9.25 23.31
C VAL A 312 -21.30 -10.21 22.13
N ARG A 313 -22.24 -9.94 21.21
CA ARG A 313 -22.29 -10.65 19.93
C ARG A 313 -20.99 -10.49 19.16
N LEU A 314 -20.60 -11.52 18.40
CA LEU A 314 -19.46 -11.44 17.49
C LEU A 314 -19.81 -10.46 16.34
N PRO A 315 -19.05 -9.36 16.16
CA PRO A 315 -19.30 -8.42 15.06
C PRO A 315 -18.74 -8.96 13.74
N LYS A 316 -19.06 -8.29 12.63
CA LYS A 316 -18.30 -8.44 11.40
C LYS A 316 -16.90 -7.85 11.60
N LEU A 317 -15.86 -8.66 11.37
CA LEU A 317 -14.46 -8.21 11.50
C LEU A 317 -13.95 -7.66 10.17
N MET A 318 -13.41 -6.46 10.21
CA MET A 318 -12.82 -5.82 9.04
C MET A 318 -11.35 -5.50 9.24
N CYS A 319 -10.57 -5.52 8.16
CA CYS A 319 -9.19 -5.04 8.15
C CYS A 319 -8.86 -4.30 6.85
N GLU A 320 -7.79 -3.50 6.88
CA GLU A 320 -7.42 -2.57 5.80
C GLU A 320 -5.98 -2.79 5.27
N PRO A 321 -5.63 -3.96 4.73
CA PRO A 321 -4.29 -4.18 4.20
C PRO A 321 -4.07 -3.35 2.93
N GLY A 322 -2.97 -2.59 2.93
CA GLY A 322 -2.46 -1.90 1.74
C GLY A 322 -1.07 -2.42 1.39
N ARG A 323 -0.09 -2.06 2.21
CA ARG A 323 1.34 -2.42 2.00
C ARG A 323 1.56 -3.92 1.88
N SER A 324 1.02 -4.71 2.81
CA SER A 324 1.15 -6.18 2.82
C SER A 324 0.48 -6.88 1.63
N LEU A 325 -0.42 -6.19 0.95
CA LEU A 325 -1.18 -6.72 -0.16
C LEU A 325 -0.48 -6.45 -1.50
N ILE A 326 -0.04 -5.20 -1.74
CA ILE A 326 0.51 -4.80 -3.05
C ILE A 326 2.02 -4.55 -3.06
N GLY A 327 2.64 -4.25 -1.91
CA GLY A 327 4.05 -3.88 -1.82
C GLY A 327 4.99 -4.91 -2.48
N PRO A 328 4.95 -6.19 -2.04
CA PRO A 328 5.79 -7.26 -2.60
C PRO A 328 5.40 -7.67 -4.03
N ALA A 329 4.19 -7.33 -4.46
CA ALA A 329 3.68 -7.72 -5.78
C ALA A 329 4.29 -6.91 -6.93
N CYS A 330 5.03 -5.83 -6.65
CA CYS A 330 5.58 -4.98 -7.70
C CYS A 330 7.06 -4.66 -7.47
N VAL A 331 7.76 -4.55 -8.59
CA VAL A 331 9.13 -4.05 -8.67
C VAL A 331 9.21 -2.85 -9.60
N THR A 332 10.28 -2.06 -9.51
CA THR A 332 10.54 -0.97 -10.47
C THR A 332 11.85 -1.24 -11.20
N ALA A 333 11.78 -1.34 -12.53
CA ALA A 333 12.93 -1.50 -13.40
C ALA A 333 13.42 -0.14 -13.91
N TYR A 334 14.75 0.01 -13.98
CA TYR A 334 15.47 1.20 -14.43
C TYR A 334 16.56 0.79 -15.41
N THR A 335 16.99 1.72 -16.27
CA THR A 335 18.22 1.57 -17.06
C THR A 335 19.36 2.32 -16.38
N LEU A 336 20.49 1.64 -16.17
CA LEU A 336 21.71 2.26 -15.64
C LEU A 336 22.33 3.22 -16.66
N GLY A 337 22.64 4.42 -16.20
CA GLY A 337 23.30 5.47 -16.96
C GLY A 337 24.76 5.66 -16.53
N SER A 338 25.09 6.87 -16.08
CA SER A 338 26.47 7.24 -15.76
C SER A 338 27.01 6.58 -14.49
N ARG A 339 28.29 6.22 -14.52
CA ARG A 339 29.09 5.82 -13.35
C ARG A 339 30.03 6.95 -12.95
N LYS A 340 30.03 7.34 -11.68
CA LYS A 340 30.94 8.35 -11.13
C LYS A 340 31.64 7.79 -9.90
N GLU A 341 32.95 7.63 -10.00
CA GLU A 341 33.79 7.32 -8.85
C GLU A 341 34.17 8.61 -8.12
N VAL A 342 33.99 8.62 -6.81
CA VAL A 342 34.54 9.64 -5.91
C VAL A 342 35.64 8.97 -5.11
N PRO A 343 36.92 9.14 -5.49
CA PRO A 343 38.04 8.40 -4.91
C PRO A 343 38.06 8.46 -3.39
N GLY A 344 38.19 7.29 -2.74
CA GLY A 344 38.21 7.16 -1.28
C GLY A 344 36.88 7.40 -0.57
N ILE A 345 35.79 7.74 -1.29
CA ILE A 345 34.47 8.01 -0.70
C ILE A 345 33.46 6.94 -1.14
N ARG A 346 33.07 6.92 -2.42
CA ARG A 346 32.13 5.94 -2.98
C ARG A 346 32.00 6.05 -4.49
N THR A 347 31.41 5.03 -5.10
CA THR A 347 30.96 5.04 -6.49
C THR A 347 29.46 5.28 -6.56
N TYR A 348 29.04 6.16 -7.47
CA TYR A 348 27.65 6.41 -7.82
C TYR A 348 27.33 5.77 -9.16
N LEU A 349 26.16 5.12 -9.23
CA LEU A 349 25.50 4.73 -10.47
C LEU A 349 24.21 5.52 -10.59
N ALA A 350 24.01 6.21 -11.70
CA ALA A 350 22.78 6.94 -11.98
C ALA A 350 21.76 6.03 -12.69
N VAL A 351 20.49 6.13 -12.32
CA VAL A 351 19.36 5.54 -13.06
C VAL A 351 18.55 6.61 -13.77
N ASP A 352 17.73 6.19 -14.74
CA ASP A 352 16.85 7.07 -15.52
C ASP A 352 15.54 7.48 -14.81
N GLY A 353 15.40 7.18 -13.51
CA GLY A 353 14.35 7.64 -12.61
C GLY A 353 14.90 8.34 -11.37
N GLY A 354 14.29 8.13 -10.21
CA GLY A 354 14.75 8.66 -8.92
C GLY A 354 13.61 8.97 -7.96
N MET A 355 13.78 10.03 -7.17
CA MET A 355 12.80 10.49 -6.18
C MET A 355 11.42 10.83 -6.77
N SER A 356 11.31 11.10 -8.08
CA SER A 356 10.01 11.35 -8.73
C SER A 356 9.12 10.12 -8.76
N ASP A 357 9.68 8.91 -8.85
CA ASP A 357 8.95 7.64 -8.97
C ASP A 357 9.10 6.77 -7.71
N ASN A 358 10.18 6.96 -6.94
CA ASN A 358 10.32 6.37 -5.61
C ASN A 358 10.77 7.45 -4.62
N PRO A 359 9.84 8.25 -4.07
CA PRO A 359 10.16 9.30 -3.10
C PRO A 359 10.45 8.75 -1.70
N ARG A 360 10.20 7.46 -1.44
CA ARG A 360 10.24 6.91 -0.09
C ARG A 360 11.62 6.96 0.58
N PRO A 361 12.76 6.74 -0.11
CA PRO A 361 14.07 6.92 0.49
C PRO A 361 14.31 8.34 0.98
N ILE A 362 13.96 9.36 0.19
CA ILE A 362 14.18 10.76 0.59
C ILE A 362 13.17 11.23 1.64
N THR A 363 11.91 10.77 1.60
CA THR A 363 10.87 11.21 2.55
C THR A 363 10.92 10.45 3.88
N TYR A 364 11.17 9.14 3.84
CA TYR A 364 11.01 8.24 4.98
C TYR A 364 12.27 7.44 5.29
N GLN A 365 13.39 7.71 4.62
CA GLN A 365 14.64 6.96 4.78
C GLN A 365 14.46 5.44 4.54
N SER A 366 13.47 5.09 3.71
CA SER A 366 13.16 3.69 3.41
C SER A 366 14.34 3.03 2.70
N VAL A 367 14.74 1.86 3.20
CA VAL A 367 15.82 1.06 2.64
C VAL A 367 15.22 0.03 1.68
N TYR A 368 15.88 -0.19 0.54
CA TYR A 368 15.49 -1.16 -0.47
C TYR A 368 16.63 -2.09 -0.85
N ARG A 369 16.29 -3.17 -1.55
CA ARG A 369 17.22 -4.03 -2.28
C ARG A 369 17.01 -3.90 -3.78
N CYS A 370 18.08 -4.16 -4.51
CA CYS A 370 18.07 -4.16 -5.96
C CYS A 370 18.94 -5.27 -6.54
N VAL A 371 18.66 -5.64 -7.79
CA VAL A 371 19.43 -6.60 -8.59
C VAL A 371 19.67 -6.06 -10.00
N VAL A 372 20.69 -6.58 -10.67
CA VAL A 372 20.88 -6.39 -12.12
C VAL A 372 20.11 -7.49 -12.84
N ALA A 373 18.96 -7.13 -13.41
CA ALA A 373 17.98 -8.07 -13.94
C ALA A 373 18.48 -8.86 -15.15
N ASN A 374 19.53 -8.41 -15.84
CA ASN A 374 20.14 -9.14 -16.97
C ASN A 374 21.40 -9.94 -16.59
N ARG A 375 21.72 -10.06 -15.29
CA ARG A 375 22.95 -10.69 -14.76
C ARG A 375 22.69 -11.35 -13.40
N MET A 376 21.61 -12.12 -13.26
CA MET A 376 21.12 -12.59 -11.96
C MET A 376 22.06 -13.58 -11.24
N SER A 377 22.89 -14.30 -11.98
CA SER A 377 23.84 -15.28 -11.43
C SER A 377 25.24 -14.69 -11.21
N GLU A 378 25.52 -13.49 -11.70
CA GLU A 378 26.85 -12.88 -11.56
C GLU A 378 27.19 -12.59 -10.08
N PRO A 379 28.44 -12.85 -9.65
CA PRO A 379 28.85 -12.59 -8.28
C PRO A 379 28.78 -11.11 -7.92
N ILE A 380 28.30 -10.82 -6.72
CA ILE A 380 28.37 -9.48 -6.13
C ILE A 380 29.83 -9.16 -5.83
N THR A 381 30.34 -8.09 -6.47
CA THR A 381 31.75 -7.69 -6.41
C THR A 381 31.97 -6.26 -5.93
N GLU A 382 30.92 -5.43 -5.91
CA GLU A 382 31.05 -4.02 -5.53
C GLU A 382 29.92 -3.51 -4.64
N LYS A 383 30.24 -2.49 -3.84
CA LYS A 383 29.29 -1.70 -3.08
C LYS A 383 29.23 -0.29 -3.67
N VAL A 384 28.04 0.13 -4.09
CA VAL A 384 27.82 1.39 -4.81
C VAL A 384 26.59 2.13 -4.28
N THR A 385 26.47 3.43 -4.57
CA THR A 385 25.26 4.21 -4.33
C THR A 385 24.46 4.35 -5.63
N ILE A 386 23.17 4.02 -5.57
CA ILE A 386 22.23 4.24 -6.67
C ILE A 386 21.57 5.61 -6.49
N ALA A 387 21.83 6.52 -7.42
CA ALA A 387 21.25 7.85 -7.48
C ALA A 387 20.28 7.98 -8.65
N GLY A 388 19.26 8.82 -8.50
CA GLY A 388 18.41 9.19 -9.62
C GLY A 388 19.02 10.30 -10.48
N LYS A 389 18.24 10.77 -11.46
CA LYS A 389 18.65 11.79 -12.44
C LYS A 389 18.24 13.22 -12.07
N HIS A 390 17.65 13.46 -10.90
CA HIS A 390 17.13 14.76 -10.53
C HIS A 390 18.23 15.71 -10.11
N CYS A 391 17.98 17.01 -10.27
CA CYS A 391 18.92 18.05 -9.84
C CYS A 391 18.77 18.33 -8.33
N GLU A 392 18.79 17.27 -7.52
CA GLU A 392 18.74 17.32 -6.06
C GLU A 392 19.76 16.33 -5.49
N SER A 393 20.61 16.81 -4.59
CA SER A 393 21.68 16.01 -3.97
C SER A 393 21.15 14.83 -3.15
N GLY A 394 19.92 14.97 -2.63
CA GLY A 394 19.21 13.92 -1.91
C GLY A 394 18.53 12.86 -2.79
N ASP A 395 18.61 12.96 -4.13
CA ASP A 395 18.05 11.97 -5.06
C ASP A 395 18.87 10.67 -5.07
N VAL A 396 18.77 9.93 -3.96
CA VAL A 396 19.46 8.68 -3.71
C VAL A 396 18.41 7.61 -3.41
N LEU A 397 18.34 6.59 -4.26
CA LEU A 397 17.42 5.48 -4.09
C LEU A 397 17.96 4.44 -3.09
N ILE A 398 19.24 4.07 -3.22
CA ILE A 398 19.89 3.05 -2.38
C ILE A 398 21.32 3.50 -2.09
N LYS A 399 21.65 3.72 -0.82
CA LYS A 399 22.96 4.23 -0.41
C LYS A 399 24.07 3.19 -0.53
N ASP A 400 23.78 1.95 -0.13
CA ASP A 400 24.74 0.84 -0.05
C ASP A 400 24.19 -0.37 -0.82
N ALA A 401 24.13 -0.25 -2.16
CA ALA A 401 23.73 -1.34 -3.04
C ALA A 401 24.90 -2.30 -3.27
N LEU A 402 24.62 -3.61 -3.14
CA LEU A 402 25.57 -4.69 -3.38
C LEU A 402 25.27 -5.32 -4.72
N LEU A 403 26.15 -5.14 -5.70
CA LEU A 403 25.92 -5.52 -7.10
C LEU A 403 27.15 -6.22 -7.72
N PRO A 404 26.96 -7.00 -8.81
CA PRO A 404 28.06 -7.34 -9.70
C PRO A 404 28.64 -6.07 -10.34
N LYS A 405 29.74 -6.21 -11.08
CA LYS A 405 30.29 -5.09 -11.84
C LYS A 405 29.31 -4.69 -12.94
N THR A 406 28.89 -3.43 -12.91
CA THR A 406 27.83 -2.90 -13.80
C THR A 406 28.36 -2.10 -14.98
N GLU A 407 27.58 -2.04 -16.05
CA GLU A 407 27.79 -1.24 -17.24
C GLU A 407 26.59 -0.34 -17.54
N ALA A 408 26.80 0.73 -18.30
CA ALA A 408 25.69 1.55 -18.78
C ALA A 408 24.79 0.73 -19.71
N GLY A 409 23.47 0.84 -19.54
CA GLY A 409 22.48 0.04 -20.26
C GLY A 409 22.00 -1.21 -19.53
N ASP A 410 22.69 -1.67 -18.48
CA ASP A 410 22.20 -2.75 -17.62
C ASP A 410 20.84 -2.37 -16.98
N ILE A 411 19.98 -3.36 -16.75
CA ILE A 411 18.65 -3.15 -16.18
C ILE A 411 18.71 -3.38 -14.68
N LEU A 412 18.53 -2.32 -13.89
CA LEU A 412 18.46 -2.39 -12.44
C LEU A 412 17.01 -2.54 -11.99
N VAL A 413 16.71 -3.50 -11.13
CA VAL A 413 15.38 -3.69 -10.53
C VAL A 413 15.42 -3.42 -9.05
N VAL A 414 14.59 -2.48 -8.59
CA VAL A 414 14.33 -2.21 -7.16
C VAL A 414 13.09 -2.99 -6.71
N MET A 415 13.23 -3.70 -5.60
CA MET A 415 12.23 -4.62 -5.07
C MET A 415 11.13 -3.92 -4.24
N ALA A 416 10.00 -4.58 -4.04
CA ALA A 416 8.91 -4.17 -3.13
C ALA A 416 8.38 -2.73 -3.33
N THR A 417 8.23 -2.29 -4.58
CA THR A 417 7.84 -0.92 -4.94
C THR A 417 6.35 -0.72 -5.16
N GLY A 418 5.50 -1.72 -4.87
CA GLY A 418 4.06 -1.64 -5.15
C GLY A 418 3.26 -0.75 -4.22
N ALA A 419 3.81 -0.36 -3.07
CA ALA A 419 3.10 0.42 -2.06
C ALA A 419 3.73 1.80 -1.88
N TYR A 420 2.93 2.83 -2.16
CA TYR A 420 3.20 4.27 -1.99
C TYR A 420 4.24 4.86 -2.95
N ASN A 421 4.86 4.08 -3.83
CA ASN A 421 5.79 4.63 -4.82
C ASN A 421 5.02 5.36 -5.92
N TYR A 422 4.19 4.65 -6.69
CA TYR A 422 3.39 5.27 -7.75
C TYR A 422 2.40 6.31 -7.18
N SER A 423 1.75 6.04 -6.04
CA SER A 423 0.82 6.98 -5.40
C SER A 423 1.47 8.32 -5.05
N MET A 424 2.77 8.33 -4.74
CA MET A 424 3.53 9.55 -4.42
C MET A 424 4.34 10.06 -5.62
N ALA A 425 4.13 9.51 -6.82
CA ALA A 425 4.89 9.90 -7.98
C ALA A 425 4.63 11.36 -8.38
N SER A 426 5.70 12.09 -8.65
CA SER A 426 5.67 13.52 -8.96
C SER A 426 6.30 13.81 -10.32
N ASN A 427 6.09 15.04 -10.81
CA ASN A 427 6.77 15.55 -12.00
C ASN A 427 7.90 16.51 -11.61
N TYR A 428 8.63 16.22 -10.53
CA TYR A 428 9.81 17.01 -10.16
C TYR A 428 10.80 17.06 -11.35
N ASN A 429 11.39 18.23 -11.58
CA ASN A 429 12.15 18.55 -12.80
C ASN A 429 11.42 18.27 -14.14
N ARG A 430 10.07 18.29 -14.15
CA ARG A 430 9.22 17.99 -15.31
C ARG A 430 9.48 16.59 -15.90
N VAL A 431 9.95 15.64 -15.07
CA VAL A 431 10.10 14.24 -15.46
C VAL A 431 8.69 13.61 -15.60
N PRO A 432 8.36 12.96 -16.74
CA PRO A 432 7.08 12.29 -16.89
C PRO A 432 6.94 11.08 -15.97
N ARG A 433 5.74 10.89 -15.38
CA ARG A 433 5.47 9.71 -14.56
C ARG A 433 5.67 8.41 -15.37
N PRO A 434 6.27 7.37 -14.76
CA PRO A 434 6.52 6.10 -15.45
C PRO A 434 5.25 5.37 -15.90
N ALA A 435 5.41 4.46 -16.87
CA ALA A 435 4.39 3.45 -17.14
C ALA A 435 4.34 2.40 -16.01
N ALA A 436 3.21 1.71 -15.92
CA ALA A 436 3.09 0.47 -15.16
C ALA A 436 2.46 -0.63 -16.02
N VAL A 437 2.99 -1.84 -15.88
CA VAL A 437 2.47 -3.05 -16.54
C VAL A 437 2.04 -4.09 -15.50
N LEU A 438 0.95 -4.78 -15.80
CA LEU A 438 0.48 -5.98 -15.10
C LEU A 438 0.97 -7.20 -15.88
N VAL A 439 1.65 -8.12 -15.20
CA VAL A 439 2.21 -9.33 -15.82
C VAL A 439 1.58 -10.59 -15.24
N LYS A 440 1.28 -11.55 -16.12
CA LYS A 440 0.73 -12.86 -15.75
C LYS A 440 0.85 -13.83 -16.93
N ASP A 441 1.23 -15.08 -16.65
CA ASP A 441 1.25 -16.18 -17.63
C ASP A 441 1.96 -15.87 -18.96
N GLY A 442 3.00 -15.03 -18.93
CA GLY A 442 3.77 -14.60 -20.10
C GLY A 442 3.17 -13.41 -20.86
N GLU A 443 2.05 -12.87 -20.40
CA GLU A 443 1.41 -11.67 -20.95
C GLU A 443 1.72 -10.43 -20.10
N ALA A 444 1.88 -9.29 -20.77
CA ALA A 444 2.11 -8.00 -20.14
C ALA A 444 1.13 -6.95 -20.68
N ASN A 445 0.36 -6.34 -19.78
CA ASN A 445 -0.67 -5.36 -20.11
C ASN A 445 -0.37 -4.01 -19.46
N ILE A 446 -0.41 -2.91 -20.23
CA ILE A 446 -0.29 -1.56 -19.67
C ILE A 446 -1.50 -1.27 -18.80
N ILE A 447 -1.26 -0.94 -17.53
CA ILE A 447 -2.30 -0.48 -16.59
C ILE A 447 -2.21 1.02 -16.31
N LEU A 448 -1.03 1.61 -16.54
CA LEU A 448 -0.80 3.05 -16.48
C LEU A 448 0.11 3.46 -17.63
N GLN A 449 -0.38 4.35 -18.49
CA GLN A 449 0.39 4.89 -19.61
C GLN A 449 1.47 5.84 -19.10
N ARG A 450 2.69 5.75 -19.63
CA ARG A 450 3.74 6.75 -19.40
C ARG A 450 3.24 8.13 -19.82
N GLU A 451 3.45 9.13 -18.99
CA GLU A 451 3.15 10.51 -19.37
C GLU A 451 4.06 10.97 -20.52
N SER A 452 3.50 11.77 -21.42
CA SER A 452 4.25 12.48 -22.46
C SER A 452 4.57 13.92 -22.02
N TYR A 453 5.45 14.61 -22.74
CA TYR A 453 5.65 16.05 -22.53
C TYR A 453 4.38 16.88 -22.75
N LYS A 454 3.44 16.38 -23.57
CA LYS A 454 2.12 16.99 -23.74
C LYS A 454 1.28 16.87 -22.47
N ASP A 455 1.35 15.74 -21.76
CA ASP A 455 0.65 15.57 -20.48
C ASP A 455 1.20 16.52 -19.43
N ILE A 456 2.52 16.65 -19.36
CA ILE A 456 3.23 17.58 -18.46
C ILE A 456 2.79 19.03 -18.65
N THR A 457 2.49 19.44 -19.88
CA THR A 457 2.14 20.83 -20.23
C THR A 457 0.65 21.05 -20.45
N ARG A 458 -0.20 20.02 -20.29
CA ARG A 458 -1.64 20.08 -20.58
C ARG A 458 -2.37 21.17 -19.80
N SER A 459 -1.95 21.42 -18.57
CA SER A 459 -2.53 22.43 -17.68
C SER A 459 -1.82 23.80 -17.78
N ASP A 460 -0.70 23.88 -18.50
CA ASP A 460 0.04 25.13 -18.66
C ASP A 460 -0.76 26.09 -19.55
N ARG A 461 -0.73 27.38 -19.21
CA ARG A 461 -1.34 28.45 -20.01
C ARG A 461 -0.29 29.53 -20.21
N LEU A 462 -0.01 29.88 -21.47
CA LEU A 462 0.85 31.00 -21.80
C LEU A 462 -0.01 32.27 -21.92
N PRO A 463 0.12 33.25 -21.02
CA PRO A 463 -0.56 34.53 -21.16
C PRO A 463 -0.23 35.17 -22.50
N GLU A 464 -1.24 35.71 -23.18
CA GLU A 464 -1.10 36.20 -24.55
C GLU A 464 -0.01 37.27 -24.70
N ARG A 465 0.10 38.19 -23.73
CA ARG A 465 1.14 39.23 -23.68
C ARG A 465 2.58 38.71 -23.59
N LEU A 466 2.79 37.42 -23.31
CA LEU A 466 4.10 36.77 -23.24
C LEU A 466 4.40 35.92 -24.48
N ARG A 467 3.47 35.83 -25.45
CA ARG A 467 3.77 35.22 -26.74
C ARG A 467 4.85 36.05 -27.40
N LEU A 468 5.96 35.40 -27.73
CA LEU A 468 7.00 36.03 -28.53
C LEU A 468 6.39 36.31 -29.91
N ASP A 469 6.39 37.58 -30.34
CA ASP A 469 6.07 37.92 -31.72
C ASP A 469 7.03 37.12 -32.60
N ALA A 470 6.49 36.25 -33.45
CA ALA A 470 7.25 35.40 -34.35
C ALA A 470 8.06 36.19 -35.42
N ALA A 471 8.21 37.51 -35.25
CA ALA A 471 8.83 38.46 -36.16
C ALA A 471 10.07 39.12 -35.55
N ARG A 472 11.02 38.34 -35.01
CA ARG A 472 12.40 38.79 -34.75
C ARG A 472 13.45 37.71 -35.01
N VAL A 473 13.25 36.92 -36.06
CA VAL A 473 14.33 36.16 -36.70
C VAL A 473 14.27 36.51 -38.18
N ASN A 474 15.00 37.57 -38.55
CA ASN A 474 15.51 37.76 -39.92
C ASN A 474 16.87 37.09 -40.01
#